data_AF-A0A9J7N381-F1
#
_entry.id   AF-A0A9J7N381-F1
#
_cell.length_a   1.000
_cell.length_b   1.000
_cell.length_c   1.000
_cell.angle_alpha   90.00
_cell.angle_beta   90.00
_cell.angle_gamma   90.00
#
_symmetry.space_group_name_H-M   'P 1'
#
loop_
_entity.id
_entity.type
_entity.pdbx_description
1 polymer ?
#
loop_
_entity_poly.entity_id
_entity_poly.type
_entity_poly.pdbx_seq_one_letter_code
_entity_poly.pdbx_strand_id
1 'polypeptide(L)'
;MTRMTGLLLFCTLTVLSCSQAEFISGKEITSLAETVEAWRDCGEPELYTNLLVTCTISFVTDLLEAGNESICLWPVSSSSALWPYSRLVACTHQVGYITNCREAILVNRFMLGIHKSFYADCPVPPVAQRDAPTYVSAIFITITTSLTVATAALLASGYLPNRR
;
A
#
# COMPACT_ATOMS: atom_id res chain seq x y z
N MET A 1 45.88 24.03 30.79
CA MET A 1 46.37 23.56 29.47
C MET A 1 45.68 22.25 29.14
N THR A 2 45.09 22.16 27.92
CA THR A 2 44.62 20.95 27.15
C THR A 2 43.68 19.98 27.87
N ARG A 3 42.35 19.87 27.63
CA ARG A 3 41.49 19.85 26.42
C ARG A 3 41.80 18.72 25.41
N MET A 4 40.72 18.05 24.98
CA MET A 4 40.52 17.15 23.83
C MET A 4 40.79 15.65 24.02
N THR A 5 39.72 14.90 24.36
CA THR A 5 39.36 13.63 23.69
C THR A 5 37.88 13.33 23.98
N GLY A 6 36.99 13.72 23.06
CA GLY A 6 35.57 13.46 23.21
C GLY A 6 34.77 14.08 22.08
N LEU A 7 35.04 13.68 20.84
CA LEU A 7 34.33 14.21 19.66
C LEU A 7 34.59 13.39 18.39
N LEU A 8 34.32 12.08 18.38
CA LEU A 8 34.31 11.30 17.13
C LEU A 8 33.24 10.19 17.07
N LEU A 9 32.23 10.19 17.95
CA LEU A 9 31.20 9.12 17.94
C LEU A 9 29.75 9.60 17.83
N PHE A 10 29.50 10.89 17.58
CA PHE A 10 28.15 11.44 17.48
C PHE A 10 27.69 11.83 16.06
N CYS A 11 28.52 11.66 15.03
CA CYS A 11 28.15 12.04 13.65
C CYS A 11 27.60 10.91 12.77
N THR A 12 27.51 9.66 13.24
CA THR A 12 27.01 8.54 12.41
C THR A 12 25.59 8.11 12.75
N LEU A 13 25.00 8.58 13.86
CA LEU A 13 23.65 8.19 14.29
C LEU A 13 22.54 9.18 13.88
N THR A 14 22.88 10.33 13.30
CA THR A 14 21.91 11.36 12.88
C THR A 14 21.64 11.39 11.38
N VAL A 15 22.33 10.60 10.56
CA VAL A 15 22.11 10.57 9.11
C VAL A 15 20.84 9.78 8.74
N LEU A 16 20.35 8.91 9.63
CA LEU A 16 19.14 8.10 9.37
C LEU A 16 17.81 8.81 9.68
N SER A 17 17.83 9.95 10.36
CA SER A 17 16.62 10.71 10.72
C SER A 17 16.33 11.90 9.79
N CYS A 18 17.29 12.33 8.97
CA CYS A 18 17.05 13.39 7.98
C CYS A 18 16.22 12.92 6.78
N SER A 19 16.29 11.64 6.39
CA SER A 19 15.54 11.09 5.26
C SER A 19 14.06 10.79 5.55
N GLN A 20 13.63 10.87 6.83
CA GLN A 20 12.23 10.69 7.23
C GLN A 20 11.49 12.04 7.36
N ALA A 21 12.22 13.13 7.65
CA ALA A 21 11.64 14.47 7.79
C ALA A 21 11.33 15.14 6.44
N GLU A 22 11.86 14.60 5.34
CA GLU A 22 11.56 15.03 3.97
C GLU A 22 10.29 14.38 3.43
N PHE A 23 9.72 13.40 4.13
CA PHE A 23 8.66 12.59 3.54
C PHE A 23 7.38 13.40 3.34
N ILE A 24 6.88 14.18 4.31
CA ILE A 24 5.75 15.12 4.10
C ILE A 24 5.80 16.28 5.10
N SER A 25 5.85 17.52 4.62
CA SER A 25 5.66 18.70 5.47
C SER A 25 4.20 18.84 5.89
N GLY A 26 3.90 19.25 7.13
CA GLY A 26 2.51 19.51 7.57
C GLY A 26 1.72 20.48 6.66
N LYS A 27 2.43 21.31 5.87
CA LYS A 27 1.87 22.14 4.80
C LYS A 27 1.37 21.37 3.58
N GLU A 28 2.00 20.26 3.21
CA GLU A 28 1.53 19.40 2.12
C GLU A 28 0.27 18.63 2.52
N ILE A 29 0.17 18.21 3.79
CA ILE A 29 -1.02 17.51 4.31
C ILE A 29 -2.25 18.42 4.30
N THR A 30 -2.09 19.67 4.73
CA THR A 30 -3.16 20.68 4.71
C THR A 30 -3.54 21.08 3.29
N SER A 31 -2.54 21.30 2.43
CA SER A 31 -2.75 21.51 0.99
C SER A 31 -3.54 20.36 0.35
N LEU A 32 -3.25 19.10 0.70
CA LEU A 32 -3.93 17.94 0.12
C LEU A 32 -5.41 17.88 0.52
N ALA A 33 -5.74 18.19 1.77
CA ALA A 33 -7.12 18.27 2.23
C ALA A 33 -7.86 19.46 1.59
N GLU A 34 -7.15 20.57 1.36
CA GLU A 34 -7.69 21.79 0.73
C GLU A 34 -7.85 21.68 -0.80
N THR A 35 -7.06 20.84 -1.51
CA THR A 35 -7.15 20.68 -2.98
C THR A 35 -8.50 20.18 -3.48
N VAL A 36 -9.36 19.69 -2.59
CA VAL A 36 -10.68 19.20 -2.97
C VAL A 36 -11.66 20.37 -2.89
N GLU A 37 -11.60 21.35 -3.80
CA GLU A 37 -12.46 22.57 -3.75
C GLU A 37 -14.00 22.33 -3.69
N ALA A 38 -14.47 21.09 -3.79
CA ALA A 38 -15.88 20.72 -3.81
C ALA A 38 -16.52 20.45 -2.43
N TRP A 39 -15.81 20.58 -1.29
CA TRP A 39 -16.46 20.55 0.06
C TRP A 39 -17.47 21.68 0.27
N ARG A 40 -17.48 22.71 -0.59
CA ARG A 40 -18.40 23.86 -0.49
C ARG A 40 -19.87 23.47 -0.53
N ASP A 41 -20.20 22.31 -1.11
CA ASP A 41 -21.57 21.80 -1.17
C ASP A 41 -21.96 20.98 0.08
N CYS A 42 -21.00 20.70 0.98
CA CYS A 42 -21.24 20.06 2.27
C CYS A 42 -21.71 21.10 3.30
N GLY A 43 -22.64 20.73 4.19
CA GLY A 43 -23.15 21.63 5.23
C GLY A 43 -22.11 22.08 6.26
N GLU A 44 -21.03 21.31 6.45
CA GLU A 44 -19.96 21.59 7.43
C GLU A 44 -18.57 21.38 6.79
N PRO A 45 -18.11 22.29 5.92
CA PRO A 45 -16.87 22.12 5.16
C PRO A 45 -15.63 22.10 6.06
N GLU A 46 -15.59 22.91 7.11
CA GLU A 46 -14.45 22.98 8.03
C GLU A 46 -14.28 21.69 8.84
N LEU A 47 -15.39 21.10 9.31
CA LEU A 47 -15.36 19.82 10.00
C LEU A 47 -14.91 18.70 9.06
N TYR A 48 -15.44 18.70 7.83
CA TYR A 48 -15.09 17.73 6.79
C TYR A 48 -13.59 17.78 6.49
N THR A 49 -13.00 18.97 6.31
CA THR A 49 -11.54 19.15 6.11
C THR A 49 -10.72 18.70 7.30
N ASN A 50 -11.08 19.09 8.53
CA ASN A 50 -10.34 18.72 9.74
C ASN A 50 -10.31 17.20 9.96
N LEU A 51 -11.40 16.52 9.67
CA LEU A 51 -11.49 15.07 9.75
C LEU A 51 -10.63 14.38 8.68
N LEU A 52 -10.60 14.92 7.46
CA LEU A 52 -9.70 14.43 6.41
C LEU A 52 -8.23 14.62 6.73
N VAL A 53 -7.85 15.77 7.28
CA VAL A 53 -6.49 16.01 7.76
C VAL A 53 -6.12 14.94 8.79
N THR A 54 -7.04 14.63 9.70
CA THR A 54 -6.86 13.56 10.70
C THR A 54 -6.68 12.19 10.04
N CYS A 55 -7.52 11.84 9.05
CA CYS A 55 -7.36 10.60 8.27
C CYS A 55 -5.99 10.55 7.57
N THR A 56 -5.54 11.67 7.01
CA THR A 56 -4.27 11.76 6.29
C THR A 56 -3.09 11.60 7.24
N ILE A 57 -3.08 12.27 8.39
CA ILE A 57 -2.04 12.12 9.43
C ILE A 57 -1.95 10.65 9.88
N SER A 58 -3.10 10.04 10.12
CA SER A 58 -3.19 8.63 10.51
C SER A 58 -2.60 7.70 9.44
N PHE A 59 -2.87 7.98 8.16
CA PHE A 59 -2.31 7.24 7.03
C PHE A 59 -0.80 7.44 6.87
N VAL A 60 -0.28 8.66 7.03
CA VAL A 60 1.16 8.94 7.00
C VAL A 60 1.88 8.16 8.10
N THR A 61 1.29 8.16 9.30
CA THR A 61 1.84 7.44 10.45
C THR A 61 1.96 5.95 10.16
N ASP A 62 0.93 5.36 9.56
CA ASP A 62 0.97 3.94 9.17
C ASP A 62 1.98 3.64 8.08
N LEU A 63 2.10 4.51 7.08
CA LEU A 63 3.06 4.32 6.00
C LEU A 63 4.49 4.33 6.55
N LEU A 64 4.77 5.23 7.49
CA LEU A 64 6.07 5.29 8.17
C LEU A 64 6.33 4.03 9.00
N GLU A 65 5.31 3.51 9.70
CA GLU A 65 5.42 2.27 10.47
C GLU A 65 5.61 1.04 9.58
N ALA A 66 4.94 0.99 8.42
CA ALA A 66 5.05 -0.08 7.43
C ALA A 66 6.40 -0.05 6.68
N GLY A 67 7.09 1.09 6.68
CA GLY A 67 8.39 1.30 6.04
C GLY A 67 8.31 1.60 4.54
N ASN A 68 9.29 2.35 4.03
CA ASN A 68 9.29 2.89 2.66
C ASN A 68 9.19 1.84 1.54
N GLU A 69 9.71 0.63 1.78
CA GLU A 69 9.66 -0.46 0.79
C GLU A 69 8.23 -0.96 0.53
N SER A 70 7.27 -0.65 1.42
CA SER A 70 5.88 -1.10 1.30
C SER A 70 4.99 -0.21 0.44
N ILE A 71 5.42 1.03 0.14
CA ILE A 71 4.57 2.05 -0.50
C ILE A 71 4.14 1.63 -1.90
N CYS A 72 5.07 1.19 -2.75
CA CYS A 72 4.73 0.83 -4.13
C CYS A 72 4.29 -0.63 -4.32
N LEU A 73 4.04 -1.36 -3.24
CA LEU A 73 3.69 -2.78 -3.32
C LEU A 73 2.18 -2.97 -3.48
N TRP A 74 1.65 -2.61 -4.65
CA TRP A 74 0.26 -2.86 -5.05
C TRP A 74 0.18 -3.87 -6.20
N PRO A 75 -0.77 -4.81 -6.27
CA PRO A 75 -1.67 -5.32 -5.22
C PRO A 75 -1.12 -6.59 -4.52
N VAL A 76 0.16 -6.93 -4.75
CA VAL A 76 0.68 -8.31 -4.57
C VAL A 76 1.31 -8.57 -3.21
N SER A 77 1.59 -7.54 -2.41
CA SER A 77 2.26 -7.75 -1.12
C SER A 77 1.26 -7.86 0.01
N SER A 78 1.70 -8.56 1.07
CA SER A 78 0.98 -8.94 2.28
C SER A 78 -0.08 -7.93 2.75
N SER A 79 -1.08 -8.43 3.47
CA SER A 79 -2.09 -7.64 4.18
C SER A 79 -1.51 -6.41 4.92
N SER A 80 -0.26 -6.48 5.35
CA SER A 80 0.53 -5.39 5.94
C SER A 80 0.70 -4.15 5.05
N ALA A 81 0.94 -4.30 3.74
CA ALA A 81 1.14 -3.17 2.82
C ALA A 81 -0.18 -2.53 2.35
N LEU A 82 -1.25 -3.32 2.32
CA LEU A 82 -2.60 -2.85 1.98
C LEU A 82 -3.32 -2.16 3.14
N TRP A 83 -2.90 -2.44 4.37
CA TRP A 83 -3.58 -1.98 5.57
C TRP A 83 -3.64 -0.45 5.73
N PRO A 84 -2.54 0.32 5.52
CA PRO A 84 -2.57 1.79 5.61
C PRO A 84 -3.62 2.39 4.66
N TYR A 85 -3.60 1.94 3.40
CA TYR A 85 -4.54 2.42 2.38
C TYR A 85 -5.98 2.01 2.69
N SER A 86 -6.20 0.77 3.13
CA SER A 86 -7.52 0.27 3.51
C SER A 86 -8.13 1.07 4.67
N ARG A 87 -7.30 1.46 5.65
CA ARG A 87 -7.72 2.28 6.79
C ARG A 87 -8.02 3.72 6.38
N LEU A 88 -7.25 4.28 5.45
CA LEU A 88 -7.56 5.58 4.86
C LEU A 88 -8.92 5.58 4.16
N VAL A 89 -9.20 4.57 3.31
CA VAL A 89 -10.51 4.41 2.65
C VAL A 89 -11.64 4.34 3.68
N ALA A 90 -11.49 3.50 4.72
CA ALA A 90 -12.48 3.40 5.78
C ALA A 90 -12.70 4.72 6.53
N CYS A 91 -11.61 5.45 6.83
CA CYS A 91 -11.67 6.74 7.49
C CYS A 91 -12.44 7.76 6.63
N THR A 92 -12.08 7.92 5.36
CA THR A 92 -12.77 8.85 4.44
C THR A 92 -14.25 8.53 4.28
N HIS A 93 -14.60 7.24 4.23
CA HIS A 93 -15.98 6.80 4.22
C HIS A 93 -16.72 7.25 5.49
N GLN A 94 -16.15 7.01 6.67
CA GLN A 94 -16.75 7.42 7.94
C GLN A 94 -16.90 8.95 8.07
N VAL A 95 -15.93 9.71 7.57
CA VAL A 95 -15.99 11.17 7.51
C VAL A 95 -17.19 11.65 6.68
N GLY A 96 -17.46 10.99 5.54
CA GLY A 96 -18.65 11.26 4.74
C GLY A 96 -19.98 10.94 5.45
N TYR A 97 -20.01 9.97 6.38
CA TYR A 97 -21.19 9.73 7.23
C TYR A 97 -21.37 10.82 8.29
N ILE A 98 -20.29 11.21 8.96
CA ILE A 98 -20.33 12.18 10.07
C ILE A 98 -20.78 13.56 9.58
N THR A 99 -20.24 13.99 8.44
CA THR A 99 -20.49 15.33 7.87
C THR A 99 -21.69 15.37 6.94
N ASN A 100 -22.37 14.23 6.79
CA ASN A 100 -23.43 14.01 5.79
C ASN A 100 -22.99 14.36 4.35
N CYS A 101 -21.69 14.31 4.06
CA CYS A 101 -21.13 14.60 2.74
C CYS A 101 -20.60 13.33 2.08
N ARG A 102 -21.51 12.59 1.42
CA ARG A 102 -21.24 11.25 0.85
C ARG A 102 -20.88 11.26 -0.63
N GLU A 103 -20.57 12.42 -1.19
CA GLU A 103 -20.36 12.51 -2.62
C GLU A 103 -19.10 11.75 -3.05
N ALA A 104 -19.29 10.76 -3.92
CA ALA A 104 -18.18 9.96 -4.46
C ALA A 104 -17.14 10.82 -5.18
N ILE A 105 -17.54 11.97 -5.74
CA ILE A 105 -16.63 12.87 -6.45
C ILE A 105 -15.60 13.54 -5.51
N LEU A 106 -15.99 13.85 -4.27
CA LEU A 106 -15.13 14.46 -3.26
C LEU A 106 -14.07 13.47 -2.80
N VAL A 107 -14.51 12.26 -2.46
CA VAL A 107 -13.63 11.17 -2.08
C VAL A 107 -12.68 10.83 -3.21
N ASN A 108 -13.15 10.76 -4.46
CA ASN A 108 -12.28 10.48 -5.61
C ASN A 108 -11.20 11.54 -5.80
N ARG A 109 -11.51 12.84 -5.65
CA ARG A 109 -10.51 13.90 -5.75
C ARG A 109 -9.49 13.84 -4.62
N PHE A 110 -9.94 13.61 -3.39
CA PHE A 110 -9.05 13.44 -2.24
C PHE A 110 -8.10 12.26 -2.46
N MET A 111 -8.63 11.10 -2.85
CA MET A 111 -7.83 9.90 -3.09
C MET A 111 -6.88 10.08 -4.25
N LEU A 112 -7.25 10.84 -5.29
CA LEU A 112 -6.35 11.20 -6.37
C LEU A 112 -5.19 12.09 -5.88
N GLY A 113 -5.45 13.02 -4.94
CA GLY A 113 -4.42 13.79 -4.26
C GLY A 113 -3.43 12.88 -3.53
N ILE A 114 -3.93 11.94 -2.73
CA ILE A 114 -3.10 10.93 -2.05
C ILE A 114 -2.25 10.14 -3.05
N HIS A 115 -2.84 9.65 -4.15
CA HIS A 115 -2.09 8.95 -5.20
C HIS A 115 -0.97 9.80 -5.79
N LYS A 116 -1.20 11.08 -6.05
CA LYS A 116 -0.19 11.99 -6.59
C LYS A 116 0.92 12.34 -5.60
N SER A 117 0.62 12.45 -4.30
CA SER A 117 1.63 12.82 -3.31
C SER A 117 2.48 11.64 -2.85
N PHE A 118 1.87 10.46 -2.71
CA PHE A 118 2.54 9.32 -2.08
C PHE A 118 2.95 8.22 -3.06
N TYR A 119 2.29 8.13 -4.22
CA TYR A 119 2.46 7.04 -5.17
C TYR A 119 2.89 7.50 -6.57
N ALA A 120 3.31 8.76 -6.74
CA ALA A 120 3.71 9.31 -8.03
C ALA A 120 4.86 8.53 -8.69
N ASP A 121 5.80 8.04 -7.89
CA ASP A 121 6.97 7.30 -8.36
C ASP A 121 6.73 5.78 -8.44
N CYS A 122 5.53 5.32 -8.12
CA CYS A 122 5.20 3.90 -8.17
C CYS A 122 4.91 3.43 -9.60
N PRO A 123 5.31 2.20 -9.96
CA PRO A 123 5.01 1.64 -11.27
C PRO A 123 3.50 1.49 -11.44
N VAL A 124 2.99 1.95 -12.59
CA VAL A 124 1.57 1.80 -12.93
C VAL A 124 1.24 0.30 -13.02
N PRO A 125 0.26 -0.19 -12.25
CA PRO A 125 -0.13 -1.59 -12.32
C PRO A 125 -0.63 -1.92 -13.73
N PRO A 126 -0.40 -3.15 -14.22
CA PRO A 126 -0.89 -3.54 -15.53
C PRO A 126 -2.42 -3.40 -15.60
N VAL A 127 -2.91 -2.74 -16.66
CA VAL A 127 -4.33 -2.39 -16.87
C VAL A 127 -5.25 -3.62 -16.94
N ALA A 128 -4.69 -4.80 -17.22
CA ALA A 128 -5.40 -6.07 -17.22
C ALA A 128 -4.58 -7.12 -16.46
N GLN A 129 -5.29 -7.92 -15.66
CA GLN A 129 -4.76 -9.18 -15.14
C GLN A 129 -4.43 -10.06 -16.34
N ARG A 130 -3.15 -10.16 -16.69
CA ARG A 130 -2.69 -10.99 -17.81
C ARG A 130 -2.46 -12.38 -17.28
N ASP A 131 -2.97 -13.37 -18.00
CA ASP A 131 -2.57 -14.75 -17.79
C ASP A 131 -1.04 -14.87 -17.91
N ALA A 132 -0.50 -15.87 -17.22
CA ALA A 132 0.91 -16.21 -17.40
C ALA A 132 1.20 -16.48 -18.88
N PRO A 133 2.40 -16.16 -19.37
CA PRO A 133 2.79 -16.46 -20.75
C PRO A 133 2.49 -17.93 -21.09
N THR A 134 2.02 -18.19 -22.31
CA THR A 134 1.55 -19.53 -22.73
C THR A 134 2.57 -20.63 -22.50
N TYR A 135 3.87 -20.35 -22.63
CA TYR A 135 4.93 -21.32 -22.36
C TYR A 135 4.99 -21.73 -20.88
N VAL A 136 4.74 -20.81 -19.94
CA VAL A 136 4.70 -21.10 -18.50
C VAL A 136 3.51 -22.01 -18.21
N SER A 137 2.33 -21.62 -18.68
CA SER A 137 1.10 -22.40 -18.51
C SER A 137 1.22 -23.80 -19.11
N ALA A 138 1.82 -23.93 -20.29
CA ALA A 138 2.06 -25.21 -20.95
C ALA A 138 2.96 -26.13 -20.11
N ILE A 139 4.02 -25.61 -19.47
CA ILE A 139 4.90 -26.39 -18.60
C ILE A 139 4.12 -26.94 -17.39
N PHE A 140 3.32 -26.11 -16.73
CA PHE A 140 2.51 -26.58 -15.59
C PHE A 140 1.49 -27.64 -16.00
N ILE A 141 0.81 -27.46 -17.14
CA ILE A 141 -0.16 -28.42 -17.66
C ILE A 141 0.53 -29.74 -18.02
N THR A 142 1.65 -29.70 -18.73
CA THR A 142 2.39 -30.91 -19.14
C THR A 142 2.98 -31.67 -17.96
N ILE A 143 3.54 -30.98 -16.95
CA ILE A 143 4.06 -31.63 -15.75
C ILE A 143 2.93 -32.29 -14.97
N THR A 144 1.83 -31.58 -14.72
CA THR A 144 0.72 -32.13 -13.95
C THR A 144 0.08 -33.32 -14.66
N THR A 145 -0.19 -33.21 -15.97
CA THR A 145 -0.75 -34.32 -16.76
C THR A 145 0.19 -35.52 -16.85
N SER A 146 1.49 -35.32 -17.10
CA SER A 146 2.46 -36.42 -17.15
C SER A 146 2.59 -37.13 -15.81
N LEU A 147 2.59 -36.39 -14.70
CA LEU A 147 2.59 -36.97 -13.37
C LEU A 147 1.32 -37.77 -13.10
N THR A 148 0.14 -37.27 -13.48
CA THR A 148 -1.13 -38.00 -13.35
C THR A 148 -1.13 -39.29 -14.17
N VAL A 149 -0.63 -39.25 -15.40
CA VAL A 149 -0.53 -40.45 -16.25
C VAL A 149 0.46 -41.45 -15.65
N ALA A 150 1.61 -40.98 -15.15
CA ALA A 150 2.60 -41.85 -14.53
C ALA A 150 2.08 -42.51 -13.25
N THR A 151 1.38 -41.77 -12.38
CA THR A 151 0.78 -42.33 -11.16
C THR A 151 -0.33 -43.32 -11.49
N ALA A 152 -1.20 -43.02 -12.46
CA ALA A 152 -2.22 -43.95 -12.92
C ALA A 152 -1.60 -45.23 -13.49
N ALA A 153 -0.52 -45.12 -14.28
CA ALA A 153 0.20 -46.27 -14.81
C ALA A 153 0.86 -47.11 -13.70
N LEU A 154 1.42 -46.48 -12.67
CA LEU A 154 1.98 -47.16 -11.49
C LEU A 154 0.91 -47.89 -10.66
N LEU A 155 -0.27 -47.28 -10.51
CA LEU A 155 -1.39 -47.90 -9.81
C LEU A 155 -1.95 -49.08 -10.62
N ALA A 156 -2.08 -48.92 -11.95
CA ALA A 156 -2.57 -49.96 -12.84
C ALA A 156 -1.58 -51.12 -13.00
N SER A 157 -0.27 -50.87 -12.94
CA SER A 157 0.76 -51.91 -13.02
C SER A 157 0.89 -52.77 -11.75
N GLY A 158 0.07 -52.49 -10.72
CA GLY A 158 0.05 -53.28 -9.49
C GLY A 158 1.28 -53.07 -8.61
N TYR A 159 2.07 -52.01 -8.83
CA TYR A 159 3.21 -51.63 -7.97
C TYR A 159 2.74 -50.98 -6.65
N LEU A 160 1.60 -51.40 -6.12
CA LEU A 160 1.26 -51.20 -4.72
C LEU A 160 1.80 -52.41 -3.97
N PRO A 161 2.61 -52.24 -2.91
CA PRO A 161 3.09 -53.35 -2.10
C PRO A 161 1.88 -54.11 -1.55
N ASN A 162 1.64 -55.28 -2.14
CA ASN A 162 0.95 -56.45 -1.62
C ASN A 162 0.21 -56.21 -0.29
N ARG A 163 -1.07 -55.81 -0.35
CA ARG A 163 -1.98 -55.95 0.80
C ARG A 163 -2.35 -57.43 0.92
N ARG A 164 -1.57 -58.16 1.73
CA ARG A 164 -2.08 -59.29 2.51
C ARG A 164 -2.55 -58.77 3.86
#